data_AF-A0A7C1VQY4-F1
#
_entry.id   AF-A0A7C1VQY4-F1
#
_cell.length_a   1.000
_cell.length_b   1.000
_cell.length_c   1.000
_cell.angle_alpha   90.00
_cell.angle_beta   90.00
_cell.angle_gamma   90.00
#
_symmetry.space_group_name_H-M   'P 1'
#
loop_
_entity.id
_entity.type
_entity.pdbx_description
1 polymer ?
#
loop_
_entity_poly.entity_id
_entity_poly.type
_entity_poly.pdbx_seq_one_letter_code
_entity_poly.pdbx_strand_id
1 'polypeptide(L)'
;MRAFRPIDQHPALYGIQAEWISEVCQVHITTARRWKRGEDPPYSATQLVEMLSTGNMGIVDKDWTGWALRQGLLIAPNGDRFSPGEVMSMTYWRALAHSYQVEQKLPRQADWVAGEWVPASISAE
;
A
#
# COMPACT_ATOMS: atom_id res chain seq x y z
N MET A 1 -36.60 -11.49 10.08
CA MET A 1 -35.77 -12.18 11.11
C MET A 1 -34.33 -11.78 10.85
N ARG A 2 -33.62 -11.20 11.84
CA ARG A 2 -32.16 -11.00 11.70
C ARG A 2 -31.48 -12.35 11.96
N ALA A 3 -30.61 -12.76 11.03
CA ALA A 3 -29.84 -13.98 11.18
C ALA A 3 -28.83 -13.80 12.33
N PHE A 4 -28.77 -14.79 13.20
CA PHE A 4 -27.82 -14.83 14.31
C PHE A 4 -26.83 -15.94 14.01
N ARG A 5 -25.57 -15.57 13.79
CA ARG A 5 -24.46 -16.49 13.54
C ARG A 5 -23.50 -16.43 14.72
N PRO A 6 -23.04 -17.57 15.25
CA PRO A 6 -22.05 -17.55 16.32
C PRO A 6 -20.74 -16.84 15.86
N ILE A 7 -20.00 -16.26 16.82
CA ILE A 7 -18.87 -15.34 16.56
C ILE A 7 -17.71 -16.00 15.78
N ASP A 8 -17.59 -17.33 15.86
CA ASP A 8 -16.69 -18.15 15.05
C ASP A 8 -16.93 -18.00 13.54
N GLN A 9 -18.14 -17.62 13.14
CA GLN A 9 -18.49 -17.32 11.74
C GLN A 9 -18.11 -15.90 11.31
N HIS A 10 -17.59 -15.07 12.22
CA HIS A 10 -17.03 -13.74 11.93
C HIS A 10 -15.54 -13.69 12.30
N PRO A 11 -14.65 -14.32 11.51
CA PRO A 11 -13.21 -14.42 11.82
C PRO A 11 -12.56 -13.06 12.09
N ALA A 12 -12.98 -12.02 11.34
CA ALA A 12 -12.49 -10.66 11.51
C ALA A 12 -12.76 -10.08 12.91
N LEU A 13 -13.86 -10.46 13.56
CA LEU A 13 -14.25 -9.94 14.88
C LEU A 13 -13.69 -10.77 16.04
N TYR A 14 -13.13 -11.95 15.75
CA TYR A 14 -12.63 -12.87 16.76
C TYR A 14 -11.42 -12.27 17.48
N GLY A 15 -11.42 -12.31 18.82
CA GLY A 15 -10.36 -11.74 19.66
C GLY A 15 -10.33 -10.20 19.77
N ILE A 16 -11.14 -9.48 18.98
CA ILE A 16 -11.21 -8.01 19.00
C ILE A 16 -12.21 -7.53 20.07
N GLN A 17 -11.87 -6.46 20.81
CA GLN A 17 -12.75 -5.88 21.83
C GLN A 17 -13.89 -5.08 21.21
N ALA A 18 -15.06 -5.07 21.86
CA ALA A 18 -16.24 -4.37 21.34
C ALA A 18 -16.03 -2.85 21.30
N GLU A 19 -15.24 -2.34 22.24
CA GLU A 19 -14.84 -0.94 22.37
C GLU A 19 -14.02 -0.50 21.15
N TRP A 20 -13.06 -1.33 20.72
CA TRP A 20 -12.27 -1.06 19.52
C TRP A 20 -13.12 -1.12 18.24
N ILE A 21 -14.05 -2.10 18.14
CA ILE A 21 -14.99 -2.17 17.00
C ILE A 21 -15.88 -0.91 16.96
N SER A 22 -16.36 -0.46 18.12
CA SER A 22 -17.20 0.75 18.24
C SER A 22 -16.45 1.99 17.76
N GLU A 23 -15.19 2.13 18.18
CA GLU A 23 -14.31 3.23 17.80
C GLU A 23 -13.99 3.20 16.29
N VAL A 24 -13.53 2.07 15.77
CA VAL A 24 -13.11 1.95 14.37
C VAL A 24 -14.29 2.07 13.41
N CYS A 25 -15.39 1.37 13.68
CA CYS A 25 -16.57 1.38 12.81
C CYS A 25 -17.49 2.58 13.04
N GLN A 26 -17.19 3.45 14.01
CA GLN A 26 -18.00 4.62 14.37
C GLN A 26 -19.47 4.24 14.66
N VAL A 27 -19.67 3.13 15.37
CA VAL A 27 -21.00 2.65 15.79
C VAL A 27 -21.13 2.69 17.30
N HIS A 28 -22.36 2.75 17.81
CA HIS A 28 -22.60 2.67 19.25
C HIS A 28 -22.10 1.33 19.83
N ILE A 29 -21.55 1.38 21.05
CA ILE A 29 -20.98 0.20 21.74
C ILE A 29 -21.96 -0.98 21.85
N THR A 30 -23.26 -0.71 21.99
CA THR A 30 -24.29 -1.75 22.03
C THR A 30 -24.40 -2.50 20.70
N THR A 31 -24.23 -1.83 19.56
CA THR A 31 -24.20 -2.43 18.22
C THR A 31 -22.97 -3.33 18.08
N ALA A 32 -21.79 -2.86 18.45
CA ALA A 32 -20.56 -3.66 18.45
C ALA A 32 -20.70 -4.92 19.33
N ARG A 33 -21.28 -4.78 20.54
CA ARG A 33 -21.57 -5.91 21.43
C ARG A 33 -22.63 -6.87 20.88
N ARG A 34 -23.54 -6.42 20.03
CA ARG A 34 -24.50 -7.30 19.35
C ARG A 34 -23.82 -8.11 18.26
N TRP A 35 -22.94 -7.49 17.48
CA TRP A 35 -22.13 -8.21 16.50
C TRP A 35 -21.27 -9.29 17.15
N LYS A 36 -20.60 -8.98 18.26
CA LYS A 36 -19.86 -9.98 19.04
C LYS A 36 -20.74 -11.09 19.63
N ARG A 37 -22.02 -10.85 19.86
CA ARG A 37 -22.94 -11.88 20.36
C ARG A 37 -23.41 -12.79 19.23
N GLY A 38 -23.39 -12.32 18.00
CA GLY A 38 -23.73 -13.11 16.82
C GLY A 38 -24.70 -12.44 15.86
N GLU A 39 -25.05 -11.17 16.06
CA GLU A 39 -25.78 -10.43 15.03
C GLU A 39 -24.87 -10.17 13.83
N ASP A 40 -25.36 -10.40 12.60
CA ASP A 40 -24.55 -10.21 11.40
C ASP A 40 -24.16 -8.71 11.22
N PRO A 41 -22.86 -8.37 11.28
CA PRO A 41 -22.36 -7.03 10.97
C PRO A 41 -22.48 -6.73 9.46
N PRO A 42 -22.55 -5.44 9.07
CA PRO A 42 -22.39 -5.04 7.69
C PRO A 42 -21.03 -5.48 7.14
N TYR A 43 -20.98 -5.85 5.86
CA TYR A 43 -19.75 -6.28 5.18
C TYR A 43 -18.63 -5.23 5.26
N SER A 44 -18.97 -3.95 5.16
CA SER A 44 -18.01 -2.85 5.30
C SER A 44 -17.37 -2.80 6.68
N ALA A 45 -18.12 -3.12 7.74
CA ALA A 45 -17.59 -3.16 9.10
C ALA A 45 -16.62 -4.33 9.28
N THR A 46 -16.91 -5.50 8.72
CA THR A 46 -15.99 -6.64 8.76
C THR A 46 -14.71 -6.37 7.97
N GLN A 47 -14.82 -5.80 6.76
CA GLN A 47 -13.65 -5.42 5.97
C GLN A 47 -12.78 -4.38 6.67
N LEU A 48 -13.38 -3.37 7.29
CA LEU A 48 -12.65 -2.32 8.00
C LEU A 48 -11.90 -2.88 9.21
N VAL A 49 -12.57 -3.71 10.01
CA VAL A 49 -11.95 -4.39 11.16
C VAL A 49 -10.82 -5.30 10.69
N GLU A 50 -11.02 -6.08 9.64
CA GLU A 50 -9.99 -6.98 9.11
C GLU A 50 -8.80 -6.20 8.56
N MET A 51 -9.03 -5.14 7.79
CA MET A 51 -7.98 -4.26 7.26
C MET A 51 -7.15 -3.62 8.38
N LEU A 52 -7.78 -3.08 9.43
CA LEU A 52 -7.05 -2.40 10.51
C LEU A 52 -6.38 -3.39 11.46
N SER A 53 -6.99 -4.55 11.70
CA SER A 53 -6.42 -5.58 12.57
C SER A 53 -5.30 -6.37 11.92
N THR A 54 -5.37 -6.65 10.61
CA THR A 54 -4.38 -7.45 9.84
C THR A 54 -3.42 -6.61 8.99
N GLY A 55 -3.78 -5.36 8.69
CA GLY A 55 -3.08 -4.50 7.75
C GLY A 55 -3.30 -4.90 6.29
N ASN A 56 -4.00 -6.01 6.01
CA ASN A 56 -4.14 -6.57 4.67
C ASN A 56 -4.94 -5.63 3.76
N MET A 57 -4.30 -5.14 2.71
CA MET A 57 -4.93 -4.23 1.75
C MET A 57 -5.66 -4.97 0.63
N GLY A 58 -5.39 -6.26 0.45
CA GLY A 58 -6.09 -7.12 -0.52
C GLY A 58 -7.59 -7.24 -0.28
N ILE A 59 -8.06 -6.93 0.94
CA ILE A 59 -9.48 -6.90 1.31
C ILE A 59 -10.23 -5.74 0.65
N VAL A 60 -9.52 -4.63 0.39
CA VAL A 60 -10.09 -3.44 -0.24
C VAL A 60 -10.06 -3.57 -1.75
N ASP A 61 -8.94 -4.03 -2.30
CA ASP A 61 -8.75 -4.23 -3.73
C ASP A 61 -7.77 -5.38 -3.97
N LYS A 62 -8.14 -6.28 -4.89
CA LYS A 62 -7.37 -7.47 -5.27
C LYS A 62 -5.97 -7.14 -5.79
N ASP A 63 -5.76 -5.97 -6.37
CA ASP A 63 -4.45 -5.56 -6.90
C ASP A 63 -3.44 -5.33 -5.77
N TRP A 64 -3.93 -5.17 -4.53
CA TRP A 64 -3.14 -5.06 -3.31
C TRP A 64 -3.04 -6.39 -2.53
N THR A 65 -3.34 -7.52 -3.17
CA THR A 65 -3.18 -8.84 -2.53
C THR A 65 -1.74 -9.06 -2.07
N GLY A 66 -1.58 -9.45 -0.80
CA GLY A 66 -0.27 -9.66 -0.17
C GLY A 66 0.41 -8.38 0.32
N TRP A 67 -0.14 -7.21 0.02
CA TRP A 67 0.33 -5.95 0.61
C TRP A 67 -0.27 -5.75 1.99
N ALA A 68 0.53 -5.20 2.90
CA ALA A 68 0.09 -4.86 4.25
C ALA A 68 0.48 -3.43 4.64
N LEU A 69 -0.44 -2.68 5.26
CA LEU A 69 -0.16 -1.39 5.87
C LEU A 69 0.00 -1.57 7.38
N ARG A 70 1.22 -1.42 7.90
CA ARG A 70 1.54 -1.65 9.31
C ARG A 70 2.53 -0.63 9.84
N GLN A 71 2.25 -0.07 11.01
CA GLN A 71 3.16 0.86 11.69
C GLN A 71 3.59 2.06 10.80
N GLY A 72 2.69 2.53 9.94
CA GLY A 72 2.97 3.61 8.99
C GLY A 72 3.85 3.21 7.79
N LEU A 73 4.18 1.93 7.66
CA LEU A 73 4.92 1.37 6.53
C LEU A 73 3.98 0.57 5.62
N LEU A 74 4.21 0.72 4.32
CA LEU A 74 3.62 -0.12 3.30
C LEU A 74 4.56 -1.32 3.06
N ILE A 75 4.07 -2.53 3.30
CA ILE A 75 4.83 -3.77 3.20
C ILE A 75 4.39 -4.51 1.95
N ALA A 76 5.33 -4.82 1.06
CA ALA A 76 5.09 -5.59 -0.15
C ALA A 76 5.02 -7.11 0.12
N PRO A 77 4.45 -7.91 -0.80
CA PRO A 77 4.35 -9.36 -0.64
C PRO A 77 5.68 -10.09 -0.45
N ASN A 78 6.77 -9.52 -0.96
CA ASN A 78 8.13 -10.03 -0.82
C ASN A 78 8.80 -9.65 0.53
N GLY A 79 8.11 -8.87 1.37
CA GLY A 79 8.61 -8.40 2.66
C GLY A 79 9.29 -7.04 2.64
N ASP A 80 9.47 -6.42 1.47
CA ASP A 80 10.04 -5.07 1.36
C ASP A 80 9.13 -4.05 2.05
N ARG A 81 9.74 -3.05 2.68
CA ARG A 81 9.04 -2.04 3.46
C ARG A 81 9.29 -0.67 2.86
N PHE A 82 8.21 0.07 2.67
CA PHE A 82 8.23 1.40 2.10
C PHE A 82 7.59 2.39 3.07
N SER A 83 8.37 3.37 3.50
CA SER A 83 7.85 4.57 4.14
C SER A 83 7.10 5.45 3.14
N PRO A 84 6.21 6.34 3.59
CA PRO A 84 5.52 7.28 2.69
C PRO A 84 6.50 8.11 1.85
N GLY A 85 7.63 8.52 2.43
CA GLY A 85 8.68 9.27 1.72
C GLY A 85 9.31 8.48 0.58
N GLU A 86 9.59 7.19 0.80
CA GLU A 86 10.16 6.31 -0.24
C GLU A 86 9.16 6.11 -1.39
N VAL A 87 7.89 5.86 -1.08
CA VAL A 87 6.84 5.73 -2.11
C VAL A 87 6.76 7.02 -2.95
N MET A 88 6.76 8.18 -2.31
CA MET A 88 6.72 9.47 -3.02
C MET A 88 7.98 9.72 -3.85
N SER A 89 9.14 9.24 -3.39
CA SER A 89 10.41 9.39 -4.11
C SER A 89 10.47 8.59 -5.42
N MET A 90 9.64 7.54 -5.59
CA MET A 90 9.64 6.72 -6.80
C MET A 90 9.38 7.53 -8.07
N THR A 91 8.53 8.55 -8.00
CA THR A 91 8.26 9.43 -9.14
C THR A 91 9.50 10.24 -9.53
N TYR A 92 10.25 10.71 -8.53
CA TYR A 92 11.50 11.43 -8.75
C TYR A 92 12.56 10.51 -9.37
N TRP A 93 12.71 9.28 -8.85
CA TRP A 93 13.62 8.29 -9.40
C TRP A 93 13.31 7.94 -10.86
N ARG A 94 12.02 7.82 -11.21
CA ARG A 94 11.60 7.58 -12.60
C ARG A 94 11.96 8.74 -13.53
N ALA A 95 11.76 9.97 -13.08
CA ALA A 95 12.12 11.15 -13.87
C ALA A 95 13.64 11.25 -14.08
N LEU A 96 14.43 11.01 -13.02
CA LEU A 96 15.88 11.00 -13.08
C LEU A 96 16.41 9.87 -13.97
N ALA A 97 15.85 8.66 -13.85
CA ALA A 97 16.21 7.54 -14.72
C ALA A 97 15.90 7.85 -16.19
N HIS A 98 14.76 8.50 -16.46
CA HIS A 98 14.40 8.93 -17.81
C HIS A 98 15.38 9.97 -18.36
N SER A 99 15.79 10.98 -17.59
CA SER A 99 16.75 11.99 -18.05
C SER A 99 18.10 11.35 -18.38
N TYR A 100 18.60 10.45 -17.53
CA TYR A 100 19.83 9.71 -17.80
C TYR A 100 19.75 8.83 -19.05
N GLN A 101 18.61 8.16 -19.26
CA GLN A 101 18.39 7.37 -20.47
C GLN A 101 18.35 8.21 -21.74
N VAL A 102 17.83 9.44 -21.67
CA VAL A 102 17.86 10.38 -22.79
C VAL A 102 19.28 10.85 -23.06
N GLU A 103 20.02 11.28 -22.03
CA GLU A 103 21.42 11.72 -22.17
C GLU A 103 22.33 10.63 -22.74
N GLN A 104 22.18 9.38 -22.31
CA GLN A 104 22.96 8.26 -22.85
C GLN A 104 22.63 7.92 -24.32
N LYS A 105 21.40 8.21 -24.76
CA LYS A 105 20.97 8.00 -26.15
C LYS A 105 21.36 9.16 -27.06
N LEU A 106 21.64 10.34 -26.49
CA LEU A 106 22.16 11.44 -27.29
C LEU A 106 23.58 11.09 -27.71
N PRO A 107 23.92 11.20 -29.01
CA PRO A 107 25.31 11.12 -29.41
C PRO A 107 26.07 12.18 -28.63
N ARG A 108 27.17 11.79 -27.97
CA ARG A 108 28.04 12.73 -27.23
C ARG A 108 28.30 13.91 -28.15
N GLN A 109 27.81 15.09 -27.78
CA GLN A 109 28.06 16.28 -28.58
C GLN A 109 29.55 16.62 -28.50
N ALA A 110 30.04 17.26 -29.56
CA ALA A 110 31.39 17.80 -29.51
C ALA A 110 31.46 18.84 -28.39
N ASP A 111 32.46 18.73 -27.53
CA ASP A 111 32.59 19.59 -26.36
C ASP A 111 34.04 20.08 -26.20
N TRP A 112 34.22 21.20 -25.52
CA TRP A 112 35.52 21.77 -25.20
C TRP A 112 36.01 21.21 -23.86
N VAL A 113 36.90 20.23 -23.90
CA VAL A 113 37.47 19.62 -22.68
C VAL A 113 38.91 20.09 -22.55
N ALA A 114 39.23 20.73 -21.42
CA ALA A 114 40.58 21.24 -21.11
C ALA A 114 41.18 22.19 -22.17
N GLY A 115 40.34 22.96 -22.87
CA GLY A 115 40.79 23.92 -23.88
C GLY A 115 40.99 23.32 -25.28
N GLU A 116 40.69 22.04 -25.46
CA GLU A 116 40.74 21.36 -26.77
C GLU A 116 39.32 20.98 -27.21
N TRP A 117 39.04 21.16 -28.50
CA TRP A 117 37.76 20.74 -29.10
C TRP A 117 37.79 19.22 -29.33
N VAL A 118 36.89 18.51 -28.67
CA VAL A 118 36.73 17.05 -28.84
C VAL A 118 35.51 16.81 -29.72
N PRO A 119 35.66 16.28 -30.95
CA PRO A 119 34.51 15.94 -31.79
C PRO A 119 33.60 14.92 -31.11
N ALA A 120 32.31 15.00 -31.41
CA ALA A 120 31.37 13.91 -31.18
C ALA A 120 31.92 12.65 -31.85
N SER A 121 32.45 11.71 -31.07
CA SER A 121 32.93 10.44 -31.59
C SER A 121 31.74 9.74 -32.26
N ILE A 122 31.73 9.73 -33.59
CA ILE A 122 30.79 8.94 -34.36
C ILE A 122 31.10 7.49 -34.00
N SER A 123 30.16 6.79 -33.36
CA SER A 123 30.24 5.36 -33.15
C SER A 123 30.41 4.70 -34.52
N ALA A 124 31.64 4.35 -34.88
CA ALA A 124 31.93 3.54 -36.05
C ALA A 124 31.53 2.09 -35.72
N GLU A 125 30.78 1.51 -36.65
CA GLU A 125 30.18 0.17 -36.64
C GLU A 125 31.13 -0.97 -36.23
#